data_AF-A0ABD0BD53-F1
#
_entry.id   AF-A0ABD0BD53-F1
#
_cell.length_a   1.000
_cell.length_b   1.000
_cell.length_c   1.000
_cell.angle_alpha   90.00
_cell.angle_beta   90.00
_cell.angle_gamma   90.00
#
_symmetry.space_group_name_H-M   'P 1'
#
loop_
_entity.id
_entity.type
_entity.pdbx_description
1 polymer ?
#
loop_
_entity_poly.entity_id
_entity_poly.type
_entity_poly.pdbx_seq_one_letter_code
_entity_poly.pdbx_strand_id
1 'polypeptide(L)'
;MTLIEHLTLVEETRSEINRKHNLVDVMFLVISAIMSGAEGWNDIETYGDSKIDWLRQHRPFANGIPRRHTVARILRCIVIDTLLEALLCWVNEQRTHQGKPIIAFDGKVLRGSFCVFR
;
A
#
# COMPACT_ATOMS: atom_id res chain seq x y z
N MET A 1 6.91 9.82 11.68
CA MET A 1 6.78 10.05 10.23
C MET A 1 5.38 9.66 9.76
N THR A 2 4.93 10.17 8.61
CA THR A 2 3.63 9.80 8.05
C THR A 2 3.70 8.44 7.34
N LEU A 3 2.55 7.79 7.12
CA LEU A 3 2.48 6.54 6.36
C LEU A 3 3.06 6.70 4.94
N ILE A 4 2.80 7.85 4.30
CA ILE A 4 3.22 8.13 2.93
C ILE A 4 4.75 8.15 2.81
N GLU A 5 5.45 8.67 3.82
CA GLU A 5 6.92 8.68 3.88
C GLU A 5 7.47 7.25 3.93
N HIS A 6 6.89 6.37 4.74
CA HIS A 6 7.31 4.96 4.79
C HIS A 6 7.04 4.22 3.48
N LEU A 7 5.94 4.52 2.80
CA LEU A 7 5.63 3.94 1.49
C LEU A 7 6.66 4.33 0.41
N THR A 8 7.49 5.35 0.60
CA THR A 8 8.58 5.67 -0.34
C THR A 8 9.75 4.68 -0.27
N LEU A 9 9.87 3.92 0.82
CA LEU A 9 10.91 2.89 1.00
C LEU A 9 10.58 1.60 0.25
N VAL A 10 9.37 1.47 -0.27
CA VAL A 10 8.91 0.26 -0.96
C VAL A 10 9.55 0.17 -2.33
N GLU A 11 10.21 -0.96 -2.58
CA GLU A 11 10.85 -1.22 -3.86
C GLU A 11 9.86 -1.82 -4.87
N GLU A 12 10.11 -1.52 -6.14
CA GLU A 12 9.38 -2.15 -7.24
C GLU A 12 10.28 -2.55 -8.40
N THR A 13 9.85 -3.59 -9.09
CA THR A 13 10.57 -4.20 -10.22
C THR A 13 10.08 -3.70 -11.59
N ARG A 14 9.19 -2.69 -11.61
CA ARG A 14 8.67 -2.13 -12.87
C ARG A 14 9.77 -1.46 -13.66
N SER A 15 9.76 -1.65 -14.99
CA SER A 15 10.59 -0.85 -15.88
C SER A 15 10.21 0.63 -15.81
N GLU A 16 11.20 1.52 -15.85
CA GLU A 16 11.00 2.97 -15.89
C GLU A 16 10.37 3.46 -17.21
N ILE A 17 10.34 2.61 -18.24
CA ILE A 17 9.75 2.93 -19.55
C ILE A 17 8.22 2.96 -19.44
N ASN A 18 7.59 4.06 -19.88
CA ASN A 18 6.12 4.26 -19.87
C ASN A 18 5.46 4.23 -18.48
N ARG A 19 6.20 4.61 -17.42
CA ARG A 19 5.67 4.70 -16.05
C ARG A 19 4.80 5.95 -15.87
N LYS A 20 3.48 5.80 -16.06
CA LYS A 20 2.50 6.89 -15.90
C LYS A 20 2.07 7.13 -14.45
N HIS A 21 1.93 6.08 -13.65
CA HIS A 21 1.43 6.22 -12.27
C HIS A 21 2.55 5.99 -11.25
N ASN A 22 2.73 6.97 -10.37
CA ASN A 22 3.65 6.88 -9.24
C ASN A 22 3.23 5.72 -8.33
N LEU A 23 4.21 4.91 -7.88
CA LEU A 23 3.93 3.75 -7.03
C LEU A 23 3.20 4.16 -5.75
N VAL A 24 3.68 5.20 -5.07
CA VAL A 24 3.13 5.63 -3.78
C VAL A 24 1.71 6.18 -3.93
N ASP A 25 1.39 6.82 -5.07
CA ASP A 25 0.00 7.24 -5.38
C ASP A 25 -0.93 6.01 -5.49
N VAL A 26 -0.47 4.96 -6.18
CA VAL A 26 -1.24 3.72 -6.37
C VAL A 26 -1.39 2.97 -5.04
N MET A 27 -0.33 2.89 -4.23
CA MET A 27 -0.40 2.26 -2.90
C MET A 27 -1.35 3.02 -1.97
N PHE A 28 -1.27 4.35 -1.96
CA PHE A 28 -2.17 5.18 -1.16
C PHE A 28 -3.64 4.99 -1.57
N LEU A 29 -3.91 4.93 -2.89
CA LEU A 29 -5.24 4.61 -3.42
C LEU A 29 -5.73 3.25 -2.92
N VAL A 30 -4.92 2.21 -3.06
CA VAL A 30 -5.28 0.83 -2.69
C VAL A 30 -5.56 0.73 -1.19
N ILE A 31 -4.68 1.29 -0.34
CA ILE A 31 -4.87 1.29 1.11
C ILE A 31 -6.16 2.03 1.49
N SER A 32 -6.39 3.22 0.93
CA SER A 32 -7.58 4.02 1.21
C SER A 32 -8.88 3.30 0.79
N ALA A 33 -8.85 2.64 -0.37
CA ALA A 33 -9.97 1.85 -0.86
C ALA A 33 -10.26 0.63 0.03
N ILE A 34 -9.24 -0.14 0.40
CA ILE A 34 -9.39 -1.32 1.28
C ILE A 34 -9.91 -0.90 2.65
N MET A 35 -9.38 0.19 3.23
CA MET A 35 -9.88 0.74 4.49
C MET A 35 -11.35 1.18 4.42
N SER A 36 -11.81 1.52 3.21
CA SER A 36 -13.20 1.88 2.94
C SER A 36 -14.09 0.67 2.60
N GLY A 37 -13.56 -0.56 2.66
CA GLY A 37 -14.28 -1.80 2.40
C GLY A 37 -14.23 -2.32 0.97
N ALA A 38 -13.31 -1.83 0.13
CA ALA A 38 -13.12 -2.38 -1.22
C ALA A 38 -12.49 -3.78 -1.16
N GLU A 39 -13.12 -4.77 -1.81
CA GLU A 39 -12.63 -6.16 -1.82
C GLU A 39 -11.94 -6.53 -3.13
N GLY A 40 -12.30 -5.87 -4.24
CA GLY A 40 -11.77 -6.17 -5.56
C GLY A 40 -11.07 -5.01 -6.27
N TRP A 41 -10.33 -5.33 -7.35
CA TRP A 41 -9.70 -4.34 -8.23
C TRP A 41 -10.69 -3.37 -8.87
N ASN A 42 -11.91 -3.85 -9.14
CA ASN A 42 -12.99 -3.02 -9.69
C ASN A 42 -13.50 -2.01 -8.67
N ASP A 43 -13.57 -2.41 -7.40
CA ASP A 43 -14.02 -1.54 -6.31
C ASP A 43 -12.98 -0.47 -6.02
N ILE A 44 -11.68 -0.82 -6.11
CA ILE A 44 -10.58 0.15 -5.98
C ILE A 44 -10.63 1.20 -7.08
N GLU A 45 -10.89 0.80 -8.33
CA GLU A 45 -11.07 1.75 -9.44
C GLU A 45 -12.28 2.68 -9.18
N THR A 46 -13.42 2.09 -8.80
CA THR A 46 -14.66 2.83 -8.50
C THR A 46 -14.48 3.79 -7.31
N TYR A 47 -13.76 3.36 -6.28
CA TYR A 47 -13.40 4.20 -5.13
C TYR A 47 -12.52 5.38 -5.57
N GLY A 48 -11.49 5.11 -6.37
CA GLY A 48 -10.60 6.13 -6.89
C GLY A 48 -11.34 7.20 -7.69
N ASP A 49 -12.22 6.78 -8.60
CA ASP A 49 -13.01 7.69 -9.42
C ASP A 49 -14.00 8.52 -8.57
N SER A 50 -14.64 7.90 -7.57
CA SER A 50 -15.60 8.60 -6.70
C SER A 50 -14.96 9.52 -5.66
N LYS A 51 -13.69 9.29 -5.28
CA LYS A 51 -12.98 10.03 -4.24
C LYS A 51 -11.74 10.78 -4.76
N ILE A 52 -11.65 11.02 -6.07
CA ILE A 52 -10.50 11.69 -6.68
C ILE A 52 -10.20 13.05 -6.05
N ASP A 53 -11.21 13.85 -5.71
CA ASP A 53 -11.01 15.17 -5.09
C ASP A 53 -10.38 15.08 -3.70
N TRP A 54 -10.73 14.06 -2.93
CA TRP A 54 -10.13 13.79 -1.62
C TRP A 54 -8.71 13.23 -1.75
N LEU A 55 -8.52 12.31 -2.70
CA LEU A 55 -7.20 11.74 -3.01
C LEU A 55 -6.20 12.82 -3.43
N ARG A 56 -6.66 13.81 -4.21
CA ARG A 56 -5.87 14.96 -4.67
C ARG A 56 -5.40 15.91 -3.56
N GLN A 57 -6.04 15.89 -2.40
CA GLN A 57 -5.57 16.65 -1.23
C GLN A 57 -4.27 16.09 -0.65
N HIS A 58 -4.00 14.80 -0.89
CA HIS A 58 -2.84 14.11 -0.33
C HIS A 58 -1.73 13.91 -1.36
N ARG A 59 -2.08 13.63 -2.61
CA ARG A 59 -1.14 13.32 -3.70
C ARG A 59 -1.66 13.85 -5.03
N PRO A 60 -0.80 14.20 -6.00
CA PRO A 60 -1.24 14.91 -7.20
C PRO A 60 -2.09 14.06 -8.18
N PHE A 61 -1.89 12.74 -8.24
CA PHE A 61 -2.56 11.85 -9.22
C PHE A 61 -2.55 12.45 -10.65
N ALA A 62 -1.37 12.88 -11.11
CA ALA A 62 -1.22 13.67 -12.35
C ALA A 62 -1.81 12.99 -13.60
N ASN A 63 -1.75 11.65 -13.65
CA ASN A 63 -2.29 10.84 -14.74
C ASN A 63 -3.66 10.21 -14.40
N GLY A 64 -4.36 10.74 -13.40
CA GLY A 64 -5.65 10.23 -12.94
C GLY A 64 -5.58 8.88 -12.24
N ILE A 65 -6.74 8.25 -12.07
CA ILE A 65 -6.88 6.95 -11.42
C ILE A 65 -6.49 5.83 -12.39
N PRO A 66 -5.58 4.92 -11.99
CA PRO A 66 -5.26 3.75 -12.79
C PRO A 66 -6.46 2.81 -12.89
N ARG A 67 -6.72 2.26 -14.08
CA ARG A 67 -7.69 1.17 -14.30
C ARG A 67 -7.38 -0.05 -13.45
N ARG A 68 -8.38 -0.89 -13.15
CA ARG A 68 -8.26 -2.13 -12.37
C ARG A 68 -7.10 -3.04 -12.79
N HIS A 69 -6.90 -3.23 -14.10
CA HIS A 69 -5.81 -4.04 -14.65
C HIS A 69 -4.44 -3.39 -14.46
N THR A 70 -4.39 -2.06 -14.47
CA THR A 70 -3.17 -1.30 -14.19
C THR A 70 -2.80 -1.41 -12.71
N VAL A 71 -3.77 -1.27 -11.80
CA VAL A 71 -3.56 -1.48 -10.36
C VAL A 71 -3.00 -2.88 -10.10
N ALA A 72 -3.67 -3.92 -10.60
CA ALA A 72 -3.24 -5.31 -10.42
C ALA A 72 -1.84 -5.59 -11.00
N ARG A 73 -1.48 -4.95 -12.13
CA ARG A 73 -0.15 -5.07 -12.72
C ARG A 73 0.92 -4.39 -11.86
N ILE A 74 0.62 -3.20 -11.33
CA ILE A 74 1.56 -2.45 -10.50
C ILE A 74 1.84 -3.18 -9.20
N LEU A 75 0.80 -3.62 -8.50
CA LEU A 75 0.96 -4.32 -7.23
C LEU A 75 1.73 -5.63 -7.36
N ARG A 76 1.61 -6.32 -8.50
CA ARG A 76 2.38 -7.54 -8.80
C ARG A 76 3.89 -7.31 -8.90
N CYS A 77 4.29 -6.09 -9.23
CA CYS A 77 5.70 -5.73 -9.37
C CYS A 77 6.33 -5.23 -8.06
N ILE A 78 5.53 -5.08 -7.00
CA ILE A 78 6.01 -4.64 -5.69
C ILE A 78 6.75 -5.79 -5.02
N VAL A 79 7.89 -5.48 -4.41
CA VAL A 79 8.59 -6.43 -3.53
C VAL A 79 7.85 -6.45 -2.19
N ILE A 80 7.07 -7.50 -1.96
CA ILE A 80 6.17 -7.63 -0.80
C ILE A 80 6.93 -7.48 0.53
N ASP A 81 8.14 -8.00 0.64
CA ASP A 81 8.95 -7.91 1.86
C ASP A 81 9.24 -6.44 2.24
N THR A 82 9.58 -5.59 1.27
CA THR A 82 9.83 -4.16 1.50
C THR A 82 8.56 -3.40 1.88
N LEU A 83 7.40 -3.80 1.33
CA LEU A 83 6.11 -3.24 1.71
C LEU A 83 5.76 -3.59 3.17
N LEU A 84 5.95 -4.85 3.56
CA LEU A 84 5.70 -5.31 4.92
C LEU A 84 6.63 -4.61 5.91
N GLU A 85 7.92 -4.50 5.59
CA GLU A 85 8.90 -3.81 6.43
C GLU A 85 8.54 -2.33 6.61
N ALA A 86 8.20 -1.62 5.52
CA ALA A 86 7.77 -0.23 5.57
C ALA A 86 6.53 -0.03 6.47
N LEU A 87 5.53 -0.90 6.35
CA LEU A 87 4.32 -0.86 7.17
C LEU A 87 4.62 -1.17 8.64
N LEU A 88 5.46 -2.16 8.92
CA LEU A 88 5.85 -2.54 10.27
C LEU A 88 6.66 -1.44 10.96
N CYS A 89 7.62 -0.84 10.26
CA CYS A 89 8.36 0.32 10.74
C CYS A 89 7.41 1.45 11.13
N TRP A 90 6.46 1.78 10.25
CA TRP A 90 5.45 2.80 10.54
C TRP A 90 4.61 2.45 11.79
N VAL A 91 4.07 1.23 11.87
CA VAL A 91 3.28 0.78 13.02
C VAL A 91 4.10 0.83 14.31
N ASN A 92 5.35 0.37 14.28
CA ASN A 92 6.23 0.35 15.45
C ASN A 92 6.62 1.76 15.89
N GLU A 93 6.82 2.69 14.96
CA GLU A 93 7.00 4.10 15.28
C GLU A 93 5.79 4.64 16.05
N GLN A 94 4.57 4.42 15.52
CA GLN A 94 3.33 4.85 16.18
C GLN A 94 3.13 4.20 17.57
N ARG A 95 3.51 2.93 17.73
CA ARG A 95 3.43 2.22 19.01
C ARG A 95 4.44 2.76 20.02
N THR A 96 5.66 3.04 19.58
CA THR A 96 6.71 3.61 20.43
C THR A 96 6.29 5.00 20.94
N HIS A 97 5.70 5.83 20.08
CA HIS A 97 5.10 7.11 20.49
C HIS A 97 3.99 6.96 21.54
N GLN A 98 3.28 5.83 21.53
CA GLN A 98 2.23 5.51 22.51
C GLN A 98 2.74 4.72 23.73
N GLY A 99 4.05 4.52 23.88
CA GLY A 99 4.64 3.71 24.96
C GLY A 99 4.28 2.23 24.92
N LYS A 100 3.82 1.72 23.76
CA LYS A 100 3.46 0.31 23.55
C LYS A 100 4.69 -0.50 23.11
N PRO A 101 4.75 -1.80 23.45
CA PRO A 101 5.85 -2.65 23.01
C PRO A 101 5.88 -2.79 21.49
N ILE A 102 7.10 -2.85 20.94
CA ILE A 102 7.40 -3.07 19.53
C ILE A 102 6.93 -4.46 19.12
N ILE A 103 6.38 -4.56 17.91
CA ILE A 103 6.03 -5.83 17.28
C ILE A 103 7.25 -6.30 16.48
N ALA A 104 7.86 -7.40 16.92
CA ALA A 104 8.90 -8.07 16.15
C ALA A 104 8.27 -9.03 15.14
N PHE A 105 8.64 -8.90 13.86
CA PHE A 105 8.24 -9.81 12.79
C PHE A 105 9.43 -10.70 12.43
N ASP A 106 9.89 -11.49 13.41
CA ASP A 106 10.66 -12.69 13.12
C ASP A 106 9.65 -13.67 12.50
N GLY A 107 9.95 -14.35 11.39
CA GLY A 107 9.01 -15.19 10.60
C GLY A 107 8.36 -16.38 11.32
N LYS A 108 8.30 -16.33 12.64
CA LYS A 108 7.58 -17.19 13.56
C LYS A 108 6.08 -17.01 13.37
N VAL A 109 5.47 -18.01 12.77
CA VAL A 109 4.02 -18.18 12.74
C VAL A 109 3.51 -18.31 14.18
N LEU A 110 2.50 -17.52 14.55
CA LEU A 110 1.75 -17.72 15.80
C LEU A 110 1.28 -19.17 15.86
N ARG A 111 1.69 -19.91 16.90
CA ARG A 111 1.36 -21.33 17.07
C ARG A 111 -0.17 -21.49 17.03
N GLY A 112 -0.72 -22.07 15.96
CA GLY A 112 -2.16 -22.25 15.74
C GLY A 112 -2.80 -21.35 14.68
N SER A 113 -2.07 -20.42 14.06
CA SER A 113 -2.56 -19.64 12.91
C SER A 113 -2.28 -20.41 11.62
N PHE A 114 -3.29 -21.08 11.07
CA PHE A 114 -3.21 -21.68 9.72
C PHE A 114 -3.09 -20.56 8.68
N CYS A 115 -1.88 -20.24 8.25
CA CYS A 115 -1.64 -19.38 7.10
C CYS A 115 -1.05 -20.25 5.99
N VAL A 116 -1.90 -20.63 5.02
CA VAL A 116 -1.47 -21.35 3.82
C VAL A 116 -1.07 -20.30 2.79
N PHE A 117 0.21 -19.94 2.73
CA PHE A 117 0.78 -19.38 1.52
C PHE A 117 1.21 -20.55 0.65
N ARG A 118 0.39 -20.90 -0.33
CA ARG A 118 0.71 -21.85 -1.40
C ARG A 118 0.65 -21.14 -2.75
#